data_AF-A0A852P698-F1
#
_entry.id   AF-A0A852P698-F1
#
_cell.length_a   1.000
_cell.length_b   1.000
_cell.length_c   1.000
_cell.angle_alpha   90.00
_cell.angle_beta   90.00
_cell.angle_gamma   90.00
#
_symmetry.space_group_name_H-M   'P 1'
#
loop_
_entity.id
_entity.type
_entity.pdbx_description
1 polymer ?
#
loop_
_entity_poly.entity_id
_entity_poly.type
_entity_poly.pdbx_seq_one_letter_code
_entity_poly.pdbx_strand_id
1 'polypeptide(L)'
;LNPQHGEVHQDMEQPLCHYFIASSHNTYLSGDQLLSQSRAEMYARVLQAGCRCVEVDCWDGPDGEPVVHHGYTLTSKILFRDVAETINKYAFIKNEFPVILSIENHCSIQQQKKIAQYLKEIFGDKLDLSSVSTADPRQLPSPQSLKGKILVKV
;
A
#
# COMPACT_ATOMS: atom_id res chain seq x y z
N LEU A 1 20.77 17.67 -15.51
CA LEU A 1 20.21 17.22 -14.21
C LEU A 1 21.12 17.73 -13.10
N ASN A 2 20.57 18.29 -12.01
CA ASN A 2 21.37 18.70 -10.85
C ASN A 2 21.79 17.44 -10.05
N PRO A 3 23.08 17.10 -9.94
CA PRO A 3 23.53 15.91 -9.20
C PRO A 3 23.08 15.89 -7.74
N GLN A 4 22.89 17.06 -7.12
CA GLN A 4 22.44 17.17 -5.73
C GLN A 4 21.01 16.66 -5.53
N HIS A 5 20.20 16.56 -6.60
CA HIS A 5 18.85 16.00 -6.53
C HIS A 5 18.82 14.48 -6.74
N GLY A 6 19.98 13.82 -6.79
CA GLY A 6 20.10 12.35 -6.86
C GLY A 6 19.89 11.64 -5.52
N GLU A 7 19.89 12.39 -4.42
CA GLU A 7 19.66 11.90 -3.06
C GLU A 7 18.56 12.73 -2.37
N VAL A 8 18.15 12.33 -1.17
CA VAL A 8 17.16 13.08 -0.39
C VAL A 8 17.73 14.44 0.00
N HIS A 9 17.13 15.51 -0.50
CA HIS A 9 17.63 16.87 -0.34
C HIS A 9 16.58 17.88 0.15
N GLN A 10 15.32 17.43 0.31
CA GLN A 10 14.22 18.25 0.79
C GLN A 10 14.10 18.11 2.31
N ASP A 11 13.47 19.09 2.96
CA ASP A 11 13.04 18.92 4.36
C ASP A 11 12.00 17.80 4.41
N MET A 12 12.25 16.75 5.20
CA MET A 12 11.38 15.58 5.34
C MET A 12 10.62 15.58 6.67
N GLU A 13 10.65 16.69 7.41
CA GLU A 13 10.01 16.86 8.72
C GLU A 13 8.68 17.62 8.66
N GLN A 14 8.27 18.11 7.48
CA GLN A 14 6.95 18.72 7.32
C GLN A 14 5.83 17.67 7.41
N PRO A 15 4.58 18.06 7.71
CA PRO A 15 3.44 17.15 7.67
C PRO A 15 3.30 16.45 6.31
N LEU A 16 2.88 15.18 6.31
CA LEU A 16 2.71 14.37 5.09
C LEU A 16 1.93 15.07 3.95
N CYS A 17 0.94 15.90 4.29
CA CYS A 17 0.12 16.62 3.31
C CYS A 17 0.87 17.73 2.54
N HIS A 18 2.12 18.04 2.90
CA HIS A 18 2.96 19.03 2.21
C HIS A 18 3.75 18.43 1.04
N TYR A 19 3.69 17.11 0.83
CA TYR A 19 4.48 16.41 -0.18
C TYR A 19 3.61 15.85 -1.29
N PHE A 20 4.14 15.85 -2.53
CA PHE A 20 3.61 14.99 -3.57
C PHE A 20 4.02 13.54 -3.29
N ILE A 21 3.04 12.63 -3.29
CA ILE A 21 3.26 11.22 -3.02
C ILE A 21 3.13 10.44 -4.34
N ALA A 22 4.21 9.78 -4.75
CA ALA A 22 4.20 8.89 -5.90
C ALA A 22 3.20 7.74 -5.66
N SER A 23 2.11 7.73 -6.41
CA SER A 23 0.94 6.88 -6.14
C SER A 23 0.61 6.02 -7.37
N SER A 24 0.21 4.77 -7.14
CA SER A 24 -0.22 3.83 -8.17
C SER A 24 -1.70 3.51 -7.99
N HIS A 25 -2.42 3.46 -9.10
CA HIS A 25 -3.83 3.08 -9.18
C HIS A 25 -3.97 1.65 -9.71
N ASN A 26 -4.87 0.86 -9.14
CA ASN A 26 -5.07 -0.57 -9.41
C ASN A 26 -3.75 -1.32 -9.56
N THR A 27 -2.89 -1.18 -8.54
CA THR A 27 -1.49 -1.60 -8.57
C THR A 27 -1.31 -3.07 -8.95
N TYR A 28 -2.29 -3.92 -8.64
CA TYR A 28 -2.26 -5.34 -8.94
C TYR A 28 -2.31 -5.67 -10.45
N LEU A 29 -2.81 -4.78 -11.31
CA LEU A 29 -2.99 -5.04 -12.75
C LEU A 29 -1.68 -4.95 -13.54
N SER A 30 -1.42 -5.93 -14.40
CA SER A 30 -0.27 -5.94 -15.31
C SER A 30 -0.58 -5.38 -16.71
N GLY A 31 -1.83 -4.98 -16.97
CA GLY A 31 -2.29 -4.49 -18.26
C GLY A 31 -3.56 -3.63 -18.13
N ASP A 32 -4.53 -3.86 -19.02
CA ASP A 32 -5.79 -3.11 -19.05
C ASP A 32 -6.71 -3.40 -17.85
N GLN A 33 -7.74 -2.57 -17.71
CA GLN A 33 -8.69 -2.61 -16.60
C GLN A 33 -9.74 -3.72 -16.71
N LEU A 34 -9.87 -4.42 -17.84
CA LEU A 34 -11.01 -5.30 -18.12
C LEU A 34 -10.64 -6.78 -18.16
N LEU A 35 -9.51 -7.12 -18.79
CA LEU A 35 -9.14 -8.50 -19.15
C LEU A 35 -7.75 -8.91 -18.68
N SER A 36 -6.94 -7.98 -18.17
CA SER A 36 -5.54 -8.27 -17.87
C SER A 36 -5.32 -9.13 -16.64
N GLN A 37 -4.08 -9.60 -16.47
CA GLN A 37 -3.69 -10.37 -15.29
C GLN A 37 -3.49 -9.44 -14.08
N SER A 38 -3.94 -9.89 -12.92
CA SER A 38 -3.49 -9.39 -11.64
C SER A 38 -2.27 -10.18 -11.17
N ARG A 39 -1.25 -9.48 -10.66
CA ARG A 39 0.02 -10.07 -10.21
C ARG A 39 0.55 -9.35 -8.98
N ALA A 40 0.90 -10.12 -7.94
CA ALA A 40 1.56 -9.56 -6.75
C ALA A 40 2.90 -8.88 -7.09
N GLU A 41 3.61 -9.35 -8.12
CA GLU A 41 4.86 -8.75 -8.61
C GLU A 41 4.73 -7.28 -9.00
N MET A 42 3.53 -6.82 -9.40
CA MET A 42 3.33 -5.41 -9.75
C MET A 42 3.56 -4.49 -8.55
N TYR A 43 3.22 -4.92 -7.33
CA TYR A 43 3.56 -4.20 -6.10
C TYR A 43 5.07 -4.07 -5.92
N ALA A 44 5.83 -5.16 -6.13
CA ALA A 44 7.29 -5.12 -6.06
C ALA A 44 7.87 -4.11 -7.07
N ARG A 45 7.38 -4.14 -8.32
CA ARG A 45 7.84 -3.24 -9.38
C ARG A 45 7.61 -1.77 -9.04
N VAL A 46 6.40 -1.39 -8.62
CA VAL A 46 6.11 0.03 -8.32
C VAL A 46 6.84 0.49 -7.06
N LEU A 47 6.96 -0.35 -6.03
CA LEU A 47 7.70 -0.01 -4.81
C LEU A 47 9.19 0.19 -5.10
N GLN A 48 9.79 -0.65 -5.96
CA GLN A 48 11.17 -0.50 -6.40
C GLN A 48 11.38 0.73 -7.31
N ALA A 49 10.35 1.17 -8.01
CA ALA A 49 10.34 2.43 -8.77
C ALA A 49 10.07 3.68 -7.89
N GLY A 50 9.91 3.51 -6.58
CA GLY A 50 9.75 4.62 -5.62
C GLY A 50 8.30 4.99 -5.29
N CYS A 51 7.30 4.26 -5.80
CA CYS A 51 5.90 4.46 -5.43
C CYS A 51 5.70 4.24 -3.92
N ARG A 52 4.97 5.14 -3.26
CA ARG A 52 4.71 5.17 -1.81
C ARG A 52 3.23 5.08 -1.44
N CYS A 53 2.32 5.04 -2.41
CA CYS A 53 0.91 4.76 -2.19
C CYS A 53 0.44 3.72 -3.21
N VAL A 54 0.00 2.55 -2.74
CA VAL A 54 -0.41 1.42 -3.58
C VAL A 54 -1.85 1.04 -3.25
N GLU A 55 -2.57 0.59 -4.28
CA GLU A 55 -3.99 0.26 -4.20
C GLU A 55 -4.23 -1.25 -4.14
N VAL A 56 -5.18 -1.68 -3.31
CA VAL A 56 -5.54 -3.08 -3.09
C VAL A 56 -7.05 -3.24 -2.99
N ASP A 57 -7.67 -3.70 -4.08
CA ASP A 57 -9.11 -3.90 -4.17
C ASP A 57 -9.47 -5.27 -3.62
N CYS A 58 -9.95 -5.30 -2.38
CA CYS A 58 -10.20 -6.52 -1.64
C CYS A 58 -11.64 -7.01 -1.85
N TRP A 59 -11.78 -8.24 -2.31
CA TRP A 59 -13.06 -8.92 -2.53
C TRP A 59 -13.10 -10.26 -1.80
N ASP A 60 -14.31 -10.71 -1.45
CA ASP A 60 -14.48 -12.05 -0.90
C ASP A 60 -13.99 -13.11 -1.89
N GLY A 61 -13.13 -14.02 -1.43
CA GLY A 61 -12.67 -15.18 -2.19
C GLY A 61 -13.18 -16.52 -1.64
N PRO A 62 -12.87 -17.62 -2.34
CA PRO A 62 -13.25 -18.97 -1.93
C PRO A 62 -12.57 -19.36 -0.61
N ASP A 63 -13.15 -20.35 0.09
CA ASP A 63 -12.60 -20.92 1.33
C ASP A 63 -12.34 -19.92 2.47
N GLY A 64 -12.98 -18.75 2.41
CA GLY A 64 -12.79 -17.67 3.38
C GLY A 64 -11.50 -16.87 3.20
N GLU A 65 -10.80 -17.03 2.07
CA GLU A 65 -9.57 -16.31 1.76
C GLU A 65 -9.84 -15.07 0.88
N PRO A 66 -9.49 -13.86 1.34
CA PRO A 66 -9.69 -12.63 0.58
C PRO A 66 -8.79 -12.57 -0.66
N VAL A 67 -9.36 -12.06 -1.75
CA VAL A 67 -8.68 -11.91 -3.05
C VAL A 67 -8.60 -10.46 -3.46
N VAL A 68 -7.68 -10.17 -4.38
CA VAL A 68 -7.48 -8.86 -4.99
C VAL A 68 -7.72 -8.94 -6.49
N HIS A 69 -8.63 -8.10 -6.99
CA HIS A 69 -8.90 -7.92 -8.42
C HIS A 69 -9.79 -6.71 -8.66
N HIS A 70 -9.93 -6.33 -9.94
CA HIS A 70 -10.84 -5.26 -10.32
C HIS A 70 -12.27 -5.80 -10.39
N GLY A 71 -13.11 -5.35 -9.46
CA GLY A 71 -14.51 -5.78 -9.33
C GLY A 71 -15.31 -5.64 -10.62
N TYR A 72 -16.25 -6.56 -10.84
CA TYR A 72 -17.14 -6.55 -12.02
C TYR A 72 -16.43 -6.63 -13.38
N THR A 73 -15.17 -7.09 -13.41
CA THR A 73 -14.39 -7.30 -14.65
C THR A 73 -13.91 -8.76 -14.79
N LEU A 74 -13.22 -9.07 -15.88
CA LEU A 74 -12.62 -10.39 -16.15
C LEU A 74 -11.13 -10.43 -15.81
N THR A 75 -10.61 -9.44 -15.08
CA THR A 75 -9.23 -9.47 -14.60
C THR A 75 -8.99 -10.67 -13.70
N SER A 76 -7.80 -11.27 -13.76
CA SER A 76 -7.48 -12.42 -12.92
C SER A 76 -7.43 -12.03 -11.45
N LYS A 77 -7.52 -13.02 -10.55
CA LYS A 77 -7.51 -12.80 -9.09
C LYS A 77 -6.18 -13.26 -8.50
N ILE A 78 -5.73 -12.58 -7.46
CA ILE A 78 -4.59 -13.00 -6.62
C ILE A 78 -5.01 -12.99 -5.16
N LEU A 79 -4.32 -13.74 -4.30
CA LEU A 79 -4.63 -13.75 -2.87
C LEU A 79 -4.14 -12.45 -2.22
N PHE A 80 -4.94 -11.91 -1.29
CA PHE A 80 -4.53 -10.76 -0.48
C PHE A 80 -3.25 -11.08 0.32
N ARG A 81 -3.12 -12.31 0.82
CA ARG A 81 -1.94 -12.77 1.56
C ARG A 81 -0.65 -12.59 0.75
N ASP A 82 -0.66 -12.99 -0.52
CA ASP A 82 0.51 -12.88 -1.42
C ASP A 82 0.85 -11.41 -1.71
N VAL A 83 -0.16 -10.55 -1.82
CA VAL A 83 0.00 -9.10 -1.96
C VAL A 83 0.68 -8.52 -0.71
N ALA A 84 0.17 -8.83 0.47
CA ALA A 84 0.74 -8.36 1.74
C ALA A 84 2.18 -8.85 1.94
N GLU A 85 2.48 -10.13 1.67
CA GLU A 85 3.84 -10.66 1.76
C GLU A 85 4.79 -9.97 0.78
N THR A 86 4.32 -9.68 -0.44
CA THR A 86 5.11 -8.96 -1.44
C THR A 86 5.39 -7.52 -0.99
N ILE A 87 4.37 -6.78 -0.53
CA ILE A 87 4.56 -5.43 -0.01
C ILE A 87 5.54 -5.44 1.16
N ASN A 88 5.39 -6.36 2.11
CA ASN A 88 6.27 -6.47 3.28
C ASN A 88 7.74 -6.63 2.91
N LYS A 89 8.00 -7.43 1.86
CA LYS A 89 9.34 -7.69 1.35
C LYS A 89 9.95 -6.48 0.65
N TYR A 90 9.18 -5.73 -0.13
CA TYR A 90 9.71 -4.69 -1.02
C TYR A 90 9.50 -3.25 -0.55
N ALA A 91 8.65 -3.01 0.45
CA ALA A 91 8.23 -1.67 0.89
C ALA A 91 9.42 -0.73 1.10
N PHE A 92 10.49 -1.18 1.74
CA PHE A 92 11.58 -0.31 2.20
C PHE A 92 12.96 -0.60 1.58
N ILE A 93 13.06 -1.41 0.52
CA ILE A 93 14.36 -1.78 -0.07
C ILE A 93 15.08 -0.58 -0.73
N LYS A 94 14.34 0.27 -1.44
CA LYS A 94 14.89 1.41 -2.20
C LYS A 94 14.56 2.77 -1.57
N ASN A 95 13.58 2.80 -0.68
CA ASN A 95 13.06 4.03 -0.08
C ASN A 95 12.49 3.70 1.30
N GLU A 96 13.04 4.32 2.35
CA GLU A 96 12.66 4.06 3.74
C GLU A 96 11.41 4.82 4.21
N PHE A 97 10.95 5.81 3.44
CA PHE A 97 9.77 6.61 3.77
C PHE A 97 8.48 5.79 3.70
N PRO A 98 7.43 6.20 4.43
CA PRO A 98 6.22 5.39 4.65
C PRO A 98 5.56 4.95 3.35
N VAL A 99 4.93 3.78 3.41
CA VAL A 99 4.06 3.25 2.36
C VAL A 99 2.62 3.35 2.82
N ILE A 100 1.75 3.93 1.99
CA ILE A 100 0.32 3.98 2.20
C ILE A 100 -0.32 2.82 1.43
N LEU A 101 -1.08 2.00 2.13
CA LEU A 101 -1.92 0.95 1.59
C LEU A 101 -3.34 1.50 1.46
N SER A 102 -3.77 1.83 0.24
CA SER A 102 -5.14 2.21 -0.06
C SER A 102 -5.96 0.95 -0.30
N ILE A 103 -6.74 0.53 0.69
CA ILE A 103 -7.60 -0.65 0.62
C ILE A 103 -8.99 -0.23 0.17
N GLU A 104 -9.41 -0.70 -1.00
CA GLU A 104 -10.82 -0.63 -1.41
C GLU A 104 -11.51 -1.92 -0.96
N ASN A 105 -12.42 -1.83 0.01
CA ASN A 105 -12.90 -3.00 0.74
C ASN A 105 -14.34 -3.39 0.37
N HIS A 106 -14.47 -4.52 -0.34
CA HIS A 106 -15.75 -5.14 -0.71
C HIS A 106 -15.98 -6.49 -0.02
N CYS A 107 -15.21 -6.79 1.03
CA CYS A 107 -15.26 -8.07 1.72
C CYS A 107 -16.39 -8.13 2.76
N SER A 108 -16.93 -9.32 2.99
CA SER A 108 -17.73 -9.67 4.17
C SER A 108 -16.99 -9.40 5.48
N ILE A 109 -17.71 -9.21 6.57
CA ILE A 109 -17.11 -8.98 7.90
C ILE A 109 -16.15 -10.12 8.31
N GLN A 110 -16.44 -11.37 7.92
CA GLN A 110 -15.56 -12.50 8.17
C GLN A 110 -14.21 -12.33 7.46
N GLN A 111 -14.20 -11.98 6.18
CA GLN A 111 -12.96 -11.80 5.43
C GLN A 111 -12.27 -10.46 5.74
N GLN A 112 -13.00 -9.41 6.16
CA GLN A 112 -12.38 -8.20 6.71
C GLN A 112 -11.55 -8.50 7.98
N LYS A 113 -12.05 -9.36 8.87
CA LYS A 113 -11.28 -9.82 10.04
C LYS A 113 -10.03 -10.57 9.61
N LYS A 114 -10.12 -11.38 8.55
CA LYS A 114 -8.99 -12.11 7.96
C LYS A 114 -7.95 -11.16 7.35
N ILE A 115 -8.37 -10.12 6.63
CA ILE A 115 -7.50 -9.05 6.13
C ILE A 115 -6.77 -8.38 7.31
N ALA A 116 -7.50 -7.98 8.35
CA ALA A 116 -6.91 -7.33 9.53
C ALA A 116 -5.91 -8.25 10.26
N GLN A 117 -6.19 -9.56 10.32
CA GLN A 117 -5.28 -10.56 10.84
C GLN A 117 -3.99 -10.62 10.01
N TYR A 118 -4.10 -10.75 8.68
CA TYR A 118 -2.95 -10.80 7.79
C TYR A 118 -2.09 -9.53 7.85
N LEU A 119 -2.72 -8.36 7.87
CA LEU A 119 -2.00 -7.09 8.03
C LEU A 119 -1.13 -7.10 9.30
N LYS A 120 -1.70 -7.52 10.43
CA LYS A 120 -0.97 -7.58 11.72
C LYS A 120 0.14 -8.62 11.72
N GLU A 121 -0.14 -9.83 11.23
CA GLU A 121 0.81 -10.95 11.23
C GLU A 121 1.98 -10.71 10.26
N ILE A 122 1.71 -10.20 9.06
CA ILE A 122 2.70 -10.08 7.99
C ILE A 122 3.54 -8.82 8.16
N PHE A 123 2.92 -7.68 8.47
CA PHE A 123 3.65 -6.41 8.60
C PHE A 123 4.26 -6.23 9.99
N GLY A 124 3.69 -6.84 11.04
CA GLY A 124 4.20 -6.74 12.40
C GLY A 124 4.47 -5.28 12.79
N ASP A 125 5.70 -5.00 13.25
CA ASP A 125 6.13 -3.67 13.68
C ASP A 125 6.16 -2.60 12.58
N LYS A 126 6.10 -3.01 11.30
CA LYS A 126 5.98 -2.07 10.17
C LYS A 126 4.57 -1.49 10.09
N LEU A 127 3.54 -2.19 10.55
CA LEU A 127 2.18 -1.68 10.53
C LEU A 127 2.05 -0.55 11.55
N ASP A 128 1.67 0.64 11.10
CA ASP A 128 1.35 1.72 12.02
C ASP A 128 -0.07 1.54 12.57
N LEU A 129 -0.17 1.44 13.90
CA LEU A 129 -1.43 1.35 14.63
C LEU A 129 -1.64 2.59 15.51
N SER A 130 -0.82 3.62 15.33
CA SER A 130 -0.93 4.84 16.12
C SER A 130 -2.17 5.62 15.69
N SER A 131 -2.86 6.21 16.67
CA SER A 131 -3.96 7.13 16.39
C SER A 131 -3.42 8.55 16.27
N VAL A 132 -3.58 9.17 15.11
CA VAL A 132 -3.35 10.60 14.95
C VAL A 132 -4.67 11.32 15.20
N SER A 133 -4.68 12.36 16.04
CA SER A 133 -5.83 13.26 16.17
C SER A 133 -6.02 14.02 14.86
N THR A 134 -7.02 13.64 14.07
CA THR A 134 -7.26 14.20 12.72
C THR A 134 -7.98 15.56 12.73
N ALA A 135 -8.06 16.24 13.88
CA ALA A 135 -8.75 17.52 14.00
C ALA A 135 -8.08 18.64 13.19
N ASP A 136 -6.77 18.53 12.92
CA ASP A 136 -6.01 19.46 12.08
C ASP A 136 -5.05 18.68 11.16
N PRO A 137 -5.21 18.73 9.82
CA PRO A 137 -4.31 18.07 8.87
C PRO A 137 -2.84 18.53 8.97
N ARG A 138 -2.57 19.71 9.53
CA ARG A 138 -1.21 20.20 9.81
C ARG A 138 -0.53 19.42 10.93
N GLN A 139 -1.26 18.54 11.62
CA GLN A 139 -0.74 17.63 12.64
C GLN A 139 -0.47 16.23 12.10
N LEU A 140 -0.59 16.00 10.78
CA LEU A 140 -0.15 14.74 10.22
C LEU A 140 1.35 14.53 10.50
N PRO A 141 1.76 13.31 10.88
CA PRO A 141 3.17 12.99 11.09
C PRO A 141 3.99 13.23 9.82
N SER A 142 5.28 13.49 10.00
CA SER A 142 6.21 13.73 8.90
C SER A 142 6.65 12.41 8.24
N PRO A 143 7.05 12.41 6.95
CA PRO A 143 7.69 11.26 6.34
C PRO A 143 8.85 10.73 7.16
N GLN A 144 9.65 11.61 7.76
CA GLN A 144 10.80 11.26 8.58
C GLN A 144 10.39 10.51 9.87
N SER A 145 9.34 10.93 10.57
CA SER A 145 8.83 10.24 11.76
C SER A 145 8.20 8.87 11.47
N LEU A 146 7.78 8.64 10.22
CA LEU A 146 7.09 7.43 9.77
C LEU A 146 8.00 6.49 8.94
N LYS A 147 9.31 6.65 9.01
CA LYS A 147 10.23 5.75 8.32
C LYS A 147 9.98 4.29 8.71
N GLY A 148 9.96 3.43 7.71
CA GLY A 148 9.70 1.99 7.88
C GLY A 148 8.26 1.64 8.22
N LYS A 149 7.32 2.59 8.17
CA LYS A 149 5.90 2.37 8.50
C LYS A 149 5.02 2.16 7.28
N ILE A 150 4.06 1.25 7.42
CA ILE A 150 2.99 0.98 6.49
C ILE A 150 1.70 1.52 7.12
N LEU A 151 1.08 2.48 6.45
CA LEU A 151 -0.16 3.12 6.86
C LEU A 151 -1.32 2.48 6.11
N VAL A 152 -2.46 2.30 6.76
CA VAL A 152 -3.66 1.79 6.11
C VAL A 152 -4.66 2.93 5.91
N LYS A 153 -5.04 3.16 4.65
CA LYS A 153 -6.17 4.00 4.25
C LYS A 153 -7.28 3.03 3.82
N VAL A 154 -8.45 3.12 4.44
CA VAL A 154 -9.66 2.37 4.08
C VAL A 154 -10.74 3.37 3.67
#